data_AF-A0A368JIG9-F1
#
_entry.id   AF-A0A368JIG9-F1
#
_cell.length_a   1.000
_cell.length_b   1.000
_cell.length_c   1.000
_cell.angle_alpha   90.00
_cell.angle_beta   90.00
_cell.angle_gamma   90.00
#
_symmetry.space_group_name_H-M   'P 1'
#
loop_
_entity.id
_entity.type
_entity.pdbx_description
1 polymer ?
#
loop_
_entity_poly.entity_id
_entity_poly.type
_entity_poly.pdbx_seq_one_letter_code
_entity_poly.pdbx_strand_id
1 'polypeptide(L)' 'MRLPWDSRYPQAIQCWLNKWELLPPFFDYQAPIRKVMYTTNTVEGYHRQLRKVTKTKGAFSSEIALQKLVYLTI' A
#
# COMPACT_ATOMS: atom_id res chain seq x y z
N MET A 1 -14.57 -20.32 13.16
CA MET A 1 -15.19 -18.98 13.16
C MET A 1 -15.40 -18.57 11.71
N ARG A 2 -16.64 -18.56 11.20
CA ARG A 2 -16.91 -18.24 9.78
C ARG A 2 -17.10 -16.74 9.64
N LEU A 3 -16.21 -16.07 8.91
CA LEU A 3 -16.29 -14.62 8.73
C LEU A 3 -17.48 -14.27 7.82
N PRO A 4 -18.21 -13.17 8.08
CA PRO A 4 -19.39 -12.78 7.29
C PRO A 4 -19.09 -12.55 5.80
N TRP A 5 -17.82 -12.32 5.45
CA TRP A 5 -17.37 -12.07 4.07
C TRP A 5 -16.82 -13.31 3.36
N ASP A 6 -16.76 -14.46 4.04
CA ASP A 6 -16.15 -15.72 3.56
C ASP A 6 -16.78 -16.22 2.25
N SER A 7 -18.09 -16.03 2.12
CA SER A 7 -18.84 -16.41 0.90
C SER A 7 -18.64 -15.43 -0.26
N ARG A 8 -18.42 -14.13 0.02
CA ARG A 8 -18.36 -13.09 -1.03
C ARG A 8 -16.94 -12.82 -1.52
N TYR A 9 -15.95 -12.89 -0.63
CA TYR A 9 -14.56 -12.54 -0.93
C TYR A 9 -13.59 -13.57 -0.32
N PRO A 10 -13.65 -14.83 -0.77
CA PRO A 10 -12.83 -15.90 -0.21
C PRO A 10 -11.33 -15.61 -0.35
N GLN A 11 -10.88 -15.04 -1.49
CA GLN A 11 -9.46 -14.74 -1.68
C GLN A 11 -8.95 -13.63 -0.75
N ALA A 12 -9.78 -12.61 -0.48
CA ALA A 12 -9.39 -11.53 0.41
C ALA A 12 -9.17 -12.07 1.83
N ILE A 13 -10.08 -12.93 2.31
CA ILE A 13 -9.96 -13.57 3.63
C ILE A 13 -8.75 -14.49 3.69
N GLN A 14 -8.52 -15.32 2.67
CA GLN A 14 -7.33 -16.19 2.62
C GLN A 14 -6.03 -15.38 2.70
N CYS A 15 -5.93 -14.25 1.99
CA CYS A 15 -4.76 -13.36 2.06
C CYS A 15 -4.50 -12.83 3.48
N TRP A 16 -5.57 -12.50 4.23
CA TRP A 16 -5.45 -12.08 5.63
C TRP A 16 -5.05 -13.22 6.56
N LEU A 17 -5.69 -14.39 6.41
CA LEU A 17 -5.39 -15.57 7.23
C LEU A 17 -3.95 -16.04 7.03
N ASN A 18 -3.46 -16.06 5.79
CA ASN A 18 -2.10 -16.47 5.46
C ASN A 18 -1.03 -15.55 6.07
N LYS A 19 -1.36 -14.29 6.35
CA LYS A 19 -0.46 -13.28 6.91
C LYS A 19 -0.80 -12.91 8.35
N TRP A 20 -1.69 -13.65 8.99
CA TRP A 20 -2.23 -13.32 10.31
C TRP A 20 -1.11 -13.17 11.35
N GLU A 21 -0.09 -14.02 11.28
CA GLU A 21 1.08 -14.02 12.16
C GLU A 21 1.94 -12.75 12.07
N LEU A 22 1.77 -11.91 11.04
CA LEU A 22 2.49 -10.64 10.90
C LEU A 22 1.79 -9.47 11.62
N LEU A 23 0.55 -9.67 12.05
CA LEU A 23 -0.26 -8.64 12.69
C LEU A 23 0.06 -8.36 14.17
N PRO A 24 0.50 -9.32 15.01
CA PRO A 24 0.73 -9.07 16.44
C PRO A 24 1.60 -7.83 16.77
N PRO A 25 2.74 -7.58 16.08
CA PRO A 25 3.58 -6.41 16.35
C PRO A 25 2.87 -5.07 16.16
N PHE A 26 1.82 -5.00 15.33
CA PHE A 26 1.03 -3.79 15.15
C PHE A 26 0.31 -3.37 16.45
N PHE A 27 -0.08 -4.34 17.28
CA PHE A 27 -0.81 -4.06 18.51
C PHE A 27 0.07 -3.61 19.67
N ASP A 28 1.39 -3.85 19.59
CA ASP A 28 2.38 -3.39 20.57
C ASP A 28 2.55 -1.85 20.55
N TYR A 29 2.19 -1.20 19.44
CA TYR A 29 2.24 0.25 19.32
C TYR A 29 1.08 0.94 20.04
N GLN A 30 1.36 2.11 20.61
CA GLN A 30 0.34 2.97 21.23
C GLN A 30 -0.70 3.47 20.22
N ALA A 31 -1.90 3.79 20.70
CA ALA A 31 -3.02 4.23 19.86
C ALA A 31 -2.69 5.37 18.88
N PRO A 32 -1.90 6.42 19.24
CA PRO A 32 -1.53 7.47 18.29
C PRO A 32 -0.68 6.95 17.12
N ILE A 33 0.25 6.04 17.39
CA ILE A 33 1.15 5.45 16.37
C ILE A 33 0.35 4.53 15.45
N ARG A 34 -0.52 3.68 16.02
CA ARG A 34 -1.43 2.84 15.21
C ARG A 34 -2.30 3.67 14.28
N LYS A 35 -2.80 4.81 14.76
CA LYS A 35 -3.57 5.75 13.94
C LYS A 35 -2.78 6.24 12.73
N VAL A 36 -1.52 6.59 12.89
CA VAL A 36 -0.66 6.96 11.77
C VAL A 36 -0.46 5.78 10.81
N MET A 37 -0.25 4.57 11.33
CA MET A 37 -0.01 3.37 10.52
C MET A 37 -1.19 2.97 9.64
N TYR A 38 -2.43 2.93 10.16
CA TYR A 38 -3.60 2.60 9.34
C TYR A 38 -4.15 3.79 8.55
N THR A 39 -3.61 4.99 8.76
CA THR A 39 -3.97 6.14 7.92
C THR A 39 -3.26 6.02 6.58
N THR A 40 -4.00 5.71 5.53
CA THR A 40 -3.44 5.47 4.20
C THR A 40 -3.17 6.76 3.41
N ASN A 41 -3.71 7.91 3.84
CA ASN A 41 -3.64 9.19 3.13
C ASN A 41 -2.23 9.57 2.66
N THR A 42 -1.19 9.36 3.48
CA THR A 42 0.19 9.73 3.14
C THR A 42 0.75 8.86 2.01
N VAL A 43 0.61 7.54 2.16
CA VAL A 43 1.13 6.56 1.18
C VAL A 43 0.31 6.59 -0.11
N GLU A 44 -1.02 6.70 -0.01
CA GLU A 44 -1.91 6.85 -1.17
C GLU A 44 -1.67 8.16 -1.90
N GLY A 45 -1.46 9.26 -1.17
CA GLY A 45 -1.11 10.56 -1.71
C GLY A 45 0.19 10.49 -2.52
N TYR A 46 1.21 9.85 -1.96
CA TYR A 46 2.47 9.58 -2.66
C TYR A 46 2.28 8.75 -3.94
N HIS A 47 1.59 7.60 -3.85
CA HIS A 47 1.29 6.77 -5.02
C HIS A 47 0.43 7.49 -6.07
N ARG A 48 -0.43 8.43 -5.65
CA ARG A 48 -1.21 9.26 -6.57
C ARG A 48 -0.32 10.21 -7.35
N GLN A 49 0.65 10.87 -6.71
CA GLN A 49 1.60 11.74 -7.39
C GLN A 49 2.47 10.95 -8.38
N LEU A 50 3.00 9.80 -7.97
CA LEU A 50 3.77 8.94 -8.86
C LEU A 50 2.96 8.52 -10.09
N ARG A 51 1.72 8.04 -9.90
CA ARG A 51 0.84 7.67 -11.01
C ARG A 51 0.52 8.87 -11.92
N LYS A 52 0.40 10.08 -11.36
CA LYS A 52 0.15 11.29 -12.14
C LYS A 52 1.29 11.60 -13.11
N VAL A 53 2.54 11.51 -12.65
CA VAL A 53 3.72 11.83 -13.48
C VAL A 53 4.09 10.72 -14.47
N THR A 54 3.76 9.47 -14.16
CA THR A 54 4.04 8.33 -15.06
C THR A 54 2.93 8.08 -16.06
N LYS A 55 1.67 8.45 -15.78
CA LYS A 55 0.52 8.18 -16.66
C LYS A 55 0.70 8.68 -18.10
N THR A 56 1.40 9.80 -18.29
CA THR A 56 1.63 10.39 -19.63
C THR A 56 2.84 9.82 -20.36
N LYS A 57 3.68 9.02 -19.68
CA LYS A 57 4.89 8.42 -20.25
C LYS A 57 4.66 6.93 -20.47
N GLY A 58 4.38 6.55 -21.71
CA GLY A 58 4.11 5.14 -22.07
C GLY A 58 5.31 4.20 -21.90
N ALA A 59 6.53 4.70 -22.17
CA ALA A 59 7.77 3.95 -21.96
C ALA A 59 8.91 4.90 -21.58
N PHE A 60 9.89 4.38 -20.86
CA PHE A 60 11.12 5.07 -20.49
C PHE A 60 12.29 4.52 -21.31
N SER A 61 13.21 5.39 -21.72
CA SER A 61 14.39 5.00 -22.51
C SER A 61 15.44 4.25 -21.68
N SER A 62 15.45 4.42 -20.36
CA SER A 62 16.30 3.69 -19.42
C SER A 62 15.73 3.74 -18.01
N GLU A 63 16.17 2.83 -17.13
CA GLU A 63 15.84 2.86 -15.71
C GLU A 63 16.28 4.17 -15.04
N ILE A 64 17.45 4.70 -15.43
CA ILE A 64 17.97 5.97 -14.91
C ILE A 64 17.01 7.14 -15.22
N ALA A 65 16.38 7.13 -16.40
CA ALA A 65 15.40 8.15 -16.75
C ALA A 65 14.15 8.09 -15.85
N LEU A 66 13.69 6.88 -15.50
CA LEU A 66 12.60 6.68 -14.54
C LEU A 66 13.00 7.15 -13.14
N GLN A 67 14.18 6.75 -12.65
CA GLN A 67 14.68 7.15 -11.33
C GLN A 67 14.80 8.68 -11.21
N LYS A 68 15.35 9.35 -12.23
CA LYS A 68 15.42 10.82 -12.28
C LYS A 68 14.04 11.47 -12.23
N LEU A 69 13.04 10.92 -12.93
CA LEU A 69 11.68 11.43 -12.88
C LEU A 69 11.08 11.31 -11.49
N VAL A 70 11.22 10.13 -10.85
CA VAL A 70 10.70 9.91 -9.49
C VAL A 70 11.38 10.85 -8.51
N TYR A 71 12.71 11.02 -8.59
CA TYR A 71 13.46 11.95 -7.76
C TYR A 71 12.97 13.40 -7.90
N LEU A 72 12.67 13.86 -9.11
CA LEU A 72 12.19 15.23 -9.36
C LEU A 72 10.72 15.46 -9.00
N THR A 73 9.96 14.39 -8.73
CA THR A 73 8.52 14.48 -8.42
C THR A 73 8.25 14.61 -6.92
N ILE A 74 9.20 14.19 -6.10
CA ILE A 74 9.15 14.20 -4.64
C ILE A 74 9.85 15.47 -4.15
#